data_AF-A0A8S2V3U5-F1
#
_entry.id   AF-A0A8S2V3U5-F1
#
_cell.length_a   1.000
_cell.length_b   1.000
_cell.length_c   1.000
_cell.angle_alpha   90.00
_cell.angle_beta   90.00
_cell.angle_gamma   90.00
#
_symmetry.space_group_name_H-M   'P 1'
#
loop_
_entity.id
_entity.type
_entity.pdbx_description
1 polymer ?
#
loop_
_entity_poly.entity_id
_entity_poly.type
_entity_poly.pdbx_seq_one_letter_code
_entity_poly.pdbx_strand_id
1 'polypeptide(L)'
;MLHVQTQEYPHPHPLLAAHIAFSQVAELPITCAELVKRFTVGKERVIDSGCVVGRTAFELPTTFSEVVGIDYSEKFINAAQHSQKYGTLEYTRKDQ
;
A
#
# COMPACT_ATOMS: atom_id res chain seq x y z
N MET A 1 10.05 -11.03 5.14
CA MET A 1 10.93 -9.99 4.55
C MET A 1 10.05 -9.09 3.68
N LEU A 2 10.13 -7.77 3.81
CA LEU A 2 9.28 -6.82 3.07
C LEU A 2 10.10 -6.12 1.98
N HIS A 3 9.62 -6.21 0.73
CA HIS A 3 10.24 -5.62 -0.46
C HIS A 3 9.29 -4.64 -1.14
N VAL A 4 9.81 -3.50 -1.63
CA VAL A 4 8.99 -2.40 -2.17
C VAL A 4 9.50 -1.98 -3.58
N GLN A 5 8.67 -2.04 -4.64
CA GLN A 5 9.09 -1.89 -6.07
C GLN A 5 8.14 -1.05 -6.96
N THR A 6 8.57 -0.64 -8.16
CA THR A 6 7.80 0.17 -9.15
C THR A 6 7.22 -0.61 -10.34
N GLN A 7 6.06 -0.21 -10.88
CA GLN A 7 5.43 -0.83 -12.09
C GLN A 7 4.61 0.16 -12.95
N GLU A 8 4.68 0.05 -14.30
CA GLU A 8 3.91 0.86 -15.28
C GLU A 8 2.44 0.43 -15.48
N TYR A 9 1.52 1.40 -15.65
CA TYR A 9 0.11 1.17 -16.04
C TYR A 9 -0.42 2.26 -17.01
N PRO A 10 -1.34 1.93 -17.95
CA PRO A 10 -1.96 2.89 -18.87
C PRO A 10 -2.99 3.80 -18.18
N HIS A 11 -3.25 4.98 -18.78
CA HIS A 11 -4.17 5.99 -18.27
C HIS A 11 -5.61 5.45 -18.06
N PRO A 12 -6.32 5.86 -16.98
CA PRO A 12 -7.66 5.37 -16.68
C PRO A 12 -8.69 5.84 -17.71
N HIS A 13 -9.58 4.92 -18.13
CA HIS A 13 -10.65 5.17 -19.10
C HIS A 13 -11.74 6.09 -18.50
N PRO A 14 -12.24 7.12 -19.21
CA PRO A 14 -13.14 8.16 -18.68
C PRO A 14 -14.45 7.66 -18.06
N LEU A 15 -14.94 6.48 -18.44
CA LEU A 15 -16.15 5.88 -17.85
C LEU A 15 -15.95 5.37 -16.41
N LEU A 16 -14.72 5.10 -15.96
CA LEU A 16 -14.46 4.67 -14.57
C LEU A 16 -14.70 5.80 -13.56
N ALA A 17 -14.46 7.06 -13.94
CA ALA A 17 -14.56 8.19 -13.01
C ALA A 17 -16.00 8.48 -12.54
N ALA A 18 -17.02 8.09 -13.31
CA ALA A 18 -18.41 8.43 -13.03
C ALA A 18 -19.14 7.49 -12.04
N HIS A 19 -18.60 6.31 -11.76
CA HIS A 19 -19.27 5.25 -10.97
C HIS A 19 -18.54 4.86 -9.68
N ILE A 20 -17.45 5.53 -9.33
CA ILE A 20 -16.68 5.22 -8.11
C ILE A 20 -17.26 6.05 -6.96
N ALA A 21 -18.03 5.39 -6.09
CA ALA A 21 -18.35 5.93 -4.78
C ALA A 21 -17.15 5.76 -3.85
N PHE A 22 -16.78 6.82 -3.12
CA PHE A 22 -15.75 6.73 -2.09
C PHE A 22 -16.27 5.92 -0.90
N SER A 23 -15.48 4.94 -0.47
CA SER A 23 -15.79 4.14 0.71
C SER A 23 -15.89 5.03 1.96
N GLN A 24 -16.92 4.81 2.78
CA GLN A 24 -17.08 5.49 4.07
C GLN A 24 -16.27 4.85 5.20
N VAL A 25 -15.36 3.91 4.87
CA VAL A 25 -14.56 3.19 5.85
C VAL A 25 -13.45 4.09 6.40
N ALA A 26 -13.44 4.26 7.72
CA ALA A 26 -12.30 4.86 8.42
C ALA A 26 -11.06 3.97 8.26
N GLU A 27 -9.92 4.58 7.93
CA GLU A 27 -8.63 3.88 7.78
C GLU A 27 -8.68 2.67 6.84
N LEU A 28 -9.20 2.89 5.61
CA LEU A 28 -9.31 1.89 4.55
C LEU A 28 -8.09 0.95 4.40
N PRO A 29 -6.82 1.43 4.42
CA PRO A 29 -5.64 0.55 4.34
C PRO A 29 -5.60 -0.56 5.39
N ILE A 30 -5.97 -0.25 6.64
CA ILE A 30 -5.95 -1.23 7.75
C ILE A 30 -7.09 -2.23 7.57
N THR A 31 -8.27 -1.73 7.23
CA THR A 31 -9.44 -2.60 6.96
C THR A 31 -9.11 -3.59 5.85
N CYS A 32 -8.44 -3.14 4.78
CA CYS A 32 -7.96 -4.03 3.72
C CYS A 32 -6.99 -5.09 4.26
N ALA A 33 -5.98 -4.70 5.05
CA ALA A 33 -5.04 -5.64 5.64
C ALA A 33 -5.74 -6.70 6.51
N GLU A 34 -6.70 -6.29 7.35
CA GLU A 34 -7.48 -7.20 8.20
C GLU A 34 -8.28 -8.21 7.38
N LEU A 35 -8.97 -7.76 6.33
CA LEU A 35 -9.75 -8.62 5.45
C LEU A 35 -8.84 -9.63 4.73
N VAL A 36 -7.68 -9.19 4.22
CA VAL A 36 -6.69 -10.09 3.59
C VAL A 36 -6.14 -11.11 4.60
N LYS A 37 -5.83 -10.69 5.83
CA LYS A 37 -5.41 -11.60 6.91
C LYS A 37 -6.49 -12.63 7.23
N ARG A 38 -7.77 -12.22 7.24
CA ARG A 38 -8.89 -13.10 7.61
C ARG A 38 -9.25 -14.12 6.55
N PHE A 39 -9.29 -13.72 5.28
CA PHE A 39 -9.92 -14.52 4.23
C PHE A 39 -8.94 -15.25 3.30
N THR A 40 -7.67 -14.84 3.23
CA THR A 40 -6.69 -15.52 2.38
C THR A 40 -6.33 -16.90 2.94
N VAL A 41 -6.41 -17.95 2.12
CA VAL A 41 -5.91 -19.29 2.43
C VAL A 41 -4.44 -19.38 2.00
N GLY A 42 -3.57 -19.86 2.89
CA GLY A 42 -2.12 -19.87 2.66
C GLY A 42 -1.49 -18.51 2.95
N LYS A 43 -0.39 -18.52 3.72
CA LYS A 43 0.23 -17.30 4.27
C LYS A 43 1.70 -17.14 3.90
N GLU A 44 2.13 -17.77 2.82
CA GLU A 44 3.54 -17.71 2.41
C GLU A 44 3.90 -16.34 1.83
N ARG A 45 3.10 -15.85 0.86
CA ARG A 45 3.40 -14.62 0.12
C ARG A 45 2.13 -13.79 -0.10
N VAL A 46 2.25 -12.47 -0.03
CA VAL A 46 1.20 -11.52 -0.40
C VAL A 46 1.78 -10.31 -1.11
N ILE A 47 1.01 -9.75 -2.05
CA ILE A 47 1.35 -8.53 -2.78
C ILE A 47 0.35 -7.42 -2.45
N ASP A 48 0.86 -6.24 -2.10
CA ASP A 48 0.10 -5.01 -1.92
C ASP A 48 0.34 -4.10 -3.13
N SER A 49 -0.58 -4.15 -4.09
CA SER A 49 -0.47 -3.43 -5.37
C SER A 49 -1.03 -2.01 -5.25
N GLY A 50 -0.20 -1.01 -5.50
CA GLY A 50 -0.51 0.39 -5.19
C GLY A 50 -0.30 0.69 -3.70
N CYS A 51 0.84 0.29 -3.15
CA CYS A 51 1.12 0.38 -1.72
C CYS A 51 1.32 1.81 -1.20
N VAL A 52 1.49 2.80 -2.09
CA VAL A 52 1.83 4.18 -1.73
C VAL A 52 3.03 4.20 -0.78
N VAL A 53 2.89 4.76 0.42
CA VAL A 53 3.96 4.80 1.44
C VAL A 53 3.98 3.56 2.35
N GLY A 54 3.20 2.53 2.03
CA GLY A 54 3.32 1.19 2.61
C GLY A 54 2.35 0.85 3.75
N ARG A 55 1.30 1.63 4.03
CA ARG A 55 0.45 1.39 5.22
C ARG A 55 -0.12 -0.03 5.29
N THR A 56 -0.77 -0.52 4.23
CA THR A 56 -1.31 -1.88 4.19
C THR A 56 -0.17 -2.91 4.24
N ALA A 57 0.86 -2.76 3.38
CA ALA A 57 2.03 -3.62 3.35
C ALA A 57 2.77 -3.76 4.69
N PHE A 58 2.76 -2.74 5.56
CA PHE A 58 3.40 -2.80 6.88
C PHE A 58 2.58 -3.57 7.92
N GLU A 59 1.27 -3.70 7.71
CA GLU A 59 0.39 -4.47 8.61
C GLU A 59 0.45 -5.97 8.32
N LEU A 60 0.65 -6.37 7.07
CA LEU A 60 0.62 -7.77 6.60
C LEU A 60 1.72 -8.73 7.15
N PRO A 61 2.95 -8.29 7.52
CA PRO A 61 4.03 -9.18 7.95
C PRO A 61 3.75 -9.95 9.24
N THR A 62 2.74 -9.56 10.04
CA THR A 62 2.30 -10.32 11.21
C THR A 62 1.66 -11.67 10.85
N THR A 63 1.29 -11.85 9.59
CA THR A 63 0.52 -13.01 9.13
C THR A 63 1.18 -13.69 7.94
N PHE A 64 1.83 -12.95 7.05
CA PHE A 64 2.46 -13.50 5.84
C PHE A 64 3.99 -13.58 5.97
N SER A 65 4.59 -14.68 5.51
CA SER A 65 6.06 -14.88 5.58
C SER A 65 6.82 -13.88 4.69
N GLU A 66 6.26 -13.55 3.53
CA GLU A 66 6.77 -12.55 2.60
C GLU A 66 5.66 -11.57 2.20
N VAL A 67 6.01 -10.28 2.21
CA VAL A 67 5.15 -9.20 1.73
C VAL A 67 5.91 -8.43 0.66
N VAL A 68 5.27 -8.21 -0.48
CA VAL A 68 5.80 -7.36 -1.56
C VAL A 68 4.86 -6.18 -1.73
N GLY A 69 5.29 -4.97 -1.40
CA GLY A 69 4.58 -3.74 -1.75
C GLY A 69 5.03 -3.25 -3.12
N ILE A 70 4.13 -2.83 -3.99
CA ILE A 70 4.51 -2.19 -5.25
C ILE A 70 3.74 -0.89 -5.46
N ASP A 71 4.38 0.11 -6.03
CA ASP A 71 3.78 1.40 -6.41
C ASP A 71 4.62 2.04 -7.51
N TYR A 72 3.99 2.60 -8.53
CA TYR A 72 4.68 3.25 -9.65
C TYR A 72 5.62 4.40 -9.21
N SER A 73 5.25 5.14 -8.16
CA SER A 73 5.96 6.33 -7.73
C SER A 73 7.23 5.97 -6.94
N GLU A 74 8.41 6.15 -7.55
CA GLU A 74 9.69 6.02 -6.84
C GLU A 74 9.75 6.85 -5.55
N LYS A 75 9.10 8.03 -5.53
CA LYS A 75 9.02 8.87 -4.33
C LYS A 75 8.25 8.19 -3.20
N PHE A 76 7.17 7.48 -3.51
CA PHE A 76 6.41 6.73 -2.51
C PHE A 76 7.18 5.51 -2.03
N ILE A 77 7.82 4.78 -2.95
CA ILE A 77 8.69 3.64 -2.61
C ILE A 77 9.84 4.08 -1.68
N ASN A 78 10.51 5.19 -2.01
CA ASN A 78 11.60 5.73 -1.18
C ASN A 78 11.11 6.16 0.21
N ALA A 79 9.94 6.81 0.29
CA ALA A 79 9.32 7.17 1.56
C ALA A 79 8.91 5.94 2.38
N ALA A 80 8.38 4.89 1.74
CA ALA A 80 8.04 3.63 2.37
C ALA A 80 9.29 2.92 2.92
N GLN A 81 10.35 2.79 2.13
CA GLN A 81 11.62 2.20 2.56
C GLN A 81 12.28 2.98 3.71
N HIS A 82 12.22 4.31 3.65
CA HIS A 82 12.69 5.16 4.75
C HIS A 82 11.87 4.89 6.02
N SER A 83 10.53 4.90 5.90
CA SER A 83 9.62 4.61 7.04
C SER A 83 9.82 3.20 7.60
N GLN A 84 10.07 2.21 6.74
CA GLN A 84 10.39 0.84 7.15
C GLN A 84 11.67 0.78 7.98
N LYS A 85 12.70 1.55 7.59
CA LYS A 85 14.02 1.52 8.23
C LYS A 85 14.09 2.38 9.50
N TYR A 86 13.40 3.51 9.52
CA TYR A 86 13.56 4.56 10.54
C TYR A 86 12.28 4.82 11.34
N GLY A 87 11.14 4.23 10.96
CA GLY A 87 9.85 4.36 11.65
C GLY A 87 9.15 5.71 11.47
N THR A 88 9.86 6.72 11.00
CA THR A 88 9.35 8.09 10.82
C THR A 88 9.96 8.71 9.56
N LEU A 89 9.27 9.72 9.00
CA LEU A 89 9.76 10.50 7.87
C LEU A 89 9.35 11.95 8.09
N GLU A 90 10.33 12.85 8.15
CA GLU A 90 10.03 14.28 8.19
C GLU A 90 9.60 14.78 6.81
N TYR A 91 8.56 15.61 6.80
CA TYR A 91 8.07 16.24 5.58
C TYR A 91 7.57 17.64 5.89
N THR A 92 7.59 18.50 4.88
CA THR A 92 7.01 19.83 4.94
C THR A 92 5.77 19.87 4.05
N ARG A 93 4.65 20.35 4.59
CA ARG A 93 3.46 20.62 3.78
C ARG A 93 3.70 21.92 3.00
N LYS A 94 3.49 21.88 1.68
CA LYS A 94 3.76 23.04 0.81
C LYS A 94 2.81 24.23 1.05
N ASP A 95 1.70 23.98 1.72
CA ASP A 95 0.66 24.92 2.08
C ASP A 95 0.72 25.37 3.55
N GLN A 96 1.79 25.00 4.27
CA GLN A 96 2.11 25.47 5.62
C GLN A 96 3.39 26.30 5.64
#